data_AF-A0A524HCS7-F1
#
_entry.id   AF-A0A524HCS7-F1
#
_cell.length_a   1.000
_cell.length_b   1.000
_cell.length_c   1.000
_cell.angle_alpha   90.00
_cell.angle_beta   90.00
_cell.angle_gamma   90.00
#
_symmetry.space_group_name_H-M   'P 1'
#
loop_
_entity.id
_entity.type
_entity.pdbx_description
1 polymer ?
#
loop_
_entity_poly.entity_id
_entity_poly.type
_entity_poly.pdbx_seq_one_letter_code
_entity_poly.pdbx_strand_id
1 'polypeptide(L)' 'PVRRGESGPRCSFCGGKLPSGRAVNFCPHCGQNQSMVRCPNCQAEIEIDWKHCVSCGHFVAE' A
#
# COMPACT_ATOMS: atom_id res chain seq x y z
N PRO A 1 -8.59 -15.89 -26.55
CA PRO A 1 -9.44 -14.74 -26.15
C PRO A 1 -8.91 -14.07 -24.87
N VAL A 2 -8.84 -12.74 -24.86
CA VAL A 2 -8.01 -11.87 -24.00
C VAL A 2 -7.90 -12.29 -22.52
N ARG A 3 -6.65 -12.30 -22.04
CA ARG A 3 -6.18 -12.79 -20.74
C ARG A 3 -6.77 -11.92 -19.61
N ARG A 4 -7.06 -12.60 -18.49
CA ARG A 4 -7.43 -12.06 -17.16
C ARG A 4 -6.86 -10.66 -16.94
N GLY A 5 -7.74 -9.73 -16.58
CA GLY A 5 -7.38 -8.34 -16.27
C GLY A 5 -6.22 -8.26 -15.29
N GLU A 6 -5.08 -7.79 -15.77
CA GLU A 6 -3.99 -7.30 -14.94
C GLU A 6 -4.41 -5.93 -14.37
N SER A 7 -5.31 -5.97 -13.39
CA SER A 7 -5.48 -4.88 -12.45
C SER A 7 -4.24 -4.84 -11.55
N GLY A 8 -3.13 -4.36 -12.10
CA GLY A 8 -1.92 -4.11 -11.33
C GLY A 8 -2.23 -3.20 -10.13
N PRO A 9 -1.47 -3.30 -9.04
CA PRO A 9 -1.68 -2.48 -7.85
C PRO A 9 -1.72 -1.00 -8.23
N ARG A 10 -2.56 -0.23 -7.54
CA ARG A 10 -2.70 1.21 -7.75
C ARG A 10 -2.20 1.93 -6.51
N CYS A 11 -1.66 3.12 -6.70
CA CYS A 11 -1.25 3.95 -5.59
C CYS A 11 -2.46 4.31 -4.74
N SER A 12 -2.41 4.00 -3.44
CA SER A 12 -3.49 4.33 -2.49
C SER A 12 -3.69 5.84 -2.30
N PHE A 13 -2.73 6.66 -2.75
CA PHE A 13 -2.80 8.12 -2.63
C PHE A 13 -3.26 8.80 -3.91
N CYS A 14 -2.58 8.58 -5.04
CA CYS A 14 -2.91 9.27 -6.30
C CYS A 14 -3.72 8.42 -7.30
N GLY A 15 -3.93 7.13 -7.02
CA GLY A 15 -4.62 6.20 -7.94
C GLY A 15 -3.81 5.78 -9.17
N GLY A 16 -2.57 6.28 -9.30
CA GLY A 16 -1.66 5.96 -10.41
C GLY A 16 -1.34 4.46 -10.48
N LYS A 17 -1.28 3.91 -11.69
CA LYS A 17 -0.98 2.49 -11.91
C LYS A 17 0.46 2.20 -11.48
N LEU A 18 0.62 1.25 -10.57
CA LEU A 18 1.94 0.78 -10.14
C LEU A 18 2.38 -0.41 -11.00
N PRO A 19 3.70 -0.58 -11.21
CA PRO A 19 4.25 -1.76 -11.85
C PRO A 19 3.78 -3.04 -11.15
N SER A 20 3.18 -3.96 -11.91
CA SER A 20 2.92 -5.34 -11.49
C SER A 20 4.18 -6.20 -11.62
N GLY A 21 4.31 -7.24 -10.80
CA GLY A 21 5.42 -8.20 -10.89
C GLY A 21 6.69 -7.85 -10.09
N ARG A 22 6.68 -6.77 -9.29
CA ARG A 22 7.74 -6.45 -8.32
C ARG A 22 7.20 -5.66 -7.14
N ALA A 23 7.92 -5.69 -6.01
CA ALA A 23 7.65 -4.79 -4.90
C ALA A 23 7.96 -3.35 -5.32
N VAL A 24 6.98 -2.45 -5.16
CA VAL A 24 7.11 -1.03 -5.45
C VAL A 24 7.15 -0.31 -4.11
N ASN A 25 8.29 0.27 -3.74
CA ASN A 25 8.41 1.01 -2.48
C ASN A 25 7.88 2.45 -2.59
N PHE A 26 8.01 3.08 -3.77
CA PHE A 26 7.56 4.46 -3.99
C PHE A 26 6.76 4.56 -5.29
N CYS A 27 5.67 5.33 -5.25
CA CYS A 27 4.88 5.61 -6.44
C CYS A 27 5.67 6.51 -7.42
N PRO A 28 5.87 6.11 -8.69
CA PRO A 28 6.60 6.94 -9.65
C PRO A 28 5.82 8.17 -10.12
N HIS A 29 4.51 8.25 -9.81
CA HIS A 29 3.64 9.36 -10.24
C HIS A 29 3.57 10.49 -9.21
N CYS A 30 3.57 10.16 -7.91
CA CYS A 30 3.41 11.15 -6.83
C CYS A 30 4.49 11.07 -5.74
N GLY A 31 5.39 10.09 -5.78
CA GLY A 31 6.43 9.91 -4.76
C GLY A 31 5.96 9.22 -3.47
N GLN A 32 4.68 8.89 -3.32
CA GLN A 32 4.15 8.27 -2.09
C GLN A 32 4.81 6.92 -1.79
N ASN A 33 5.28 6.72 -0.56
CA ASN A 33 5.75 5.44 -0.08
C ASN A 33 4.59 4.42 -0.05
N GLN A 34 4.73 3.33 -0.79
CA GLN A 34 3.77 2.24 -0.91
C GLN A 34 4.08 1.06 0.03
N SER A 35 5.23 1.07 0.70
CA SER A 35 5.60 0.11 1.76
C SER A 35 5.03 0.50 3.12
N MET A 36 4.40 1.67 3.21
CA MET A 36 3.70 2.14 4.39
C MET A 36 2.20 2.18 4.14
N VAL A 37 1.44 1.77 5.15
CA VAL A 37 -0.01 1.89 5.24
C VAL A 37 -0.37 2.83 6.38
N ARG A 38 -1.58 3.40 6.35
CA ARG A 38 -2.08 4.21 7.46
C ARG A 38 -2.97 3.37 8.36
N CYS A 39 -2.79 3.50 9.67
CA CYS A 39 -3.68 2.90 10.64
C CYS A 39 -5.12 3.40 10.40
N PRO A 40 -6.12 2.52 10.22
CA PRO A 40 -7.51 2.96 10.08
C PRO A 40 -8.05 3.60 11.37
N ASN A 41 -7.46 3.28 12.53
CA ASN A 41 -7.89 3.80 13.82
C ASN A 41 -7.27 5.18 14.15
N CYS A 42 -5.94 5.32 14.08
CA CYS A 42 -5.25 6.54 14.50
C CYS A 42 -4.52 7.31 13.38
N GLN A 43 -4.58 6.83 12.13
CA GLN A 43 -3.90 7.39 10.95
C GLN A 43 -2.37 7.48 11.02
N ALA A 44 -1.74 6.88 12.03
CA ALA A 44 -0.28 6.72 12.07
C ALA A 44 0.21 5.89 10.88
N GLU A 45 1.42 6.20 10.41
CA GLU A 45 2.10 5.43 9.37
C GLU A 45 2.65 4.13 9.97
N ILE A 46 2.35 3.01 9.32
CA ILE A 46 2.73 1.67 9.74
C ILE A 46 3.39 0.98 8.54
N GLU A 47 4.51 0.30 8.76
CA GLU A 47 5.10 -0.54 7.71
C GLU A 47 4.25 -1.79 7.44
N ILE A 48 4.16 -2.21 6.19
CA ILE A 48 3.27 -3.30 5.77
C ILE A 48 3.59 -4.67 6.41
N ASP A 49 4.79 -4.85 6.95
CA ASP A 49 5.22 -6.06 7.65
C ASP A 49 4.69 -6.15 9.10
N TRP A 50 4.20 -5.03 9.65
CA TRP A 50 3.75 -4.95 11.03
C TRP A 50 2.31 -5.39 11.18
N LYS A 51 2.05 -6.30 12.13
CA LYS A 51 0.70 -6.78 12.43
C LYS A 51 -0.14 -5.82 13.26
N HIS A 52 0.51 -4.95 14.05
CA HIS A 52 -0.15 -4.01 14.96
C HIS A 52 0.45 -2.62 14.82
N CYS A 53 -0.39 -1.60 14.96
CA CYS A 53 0.04 -0.20 15.00
C CYS A 53 0.88 0.07 16.24
N VAL A 54 2.10 0.59 16.07
CA VAL A 54 2.95 1.04 17.19
C VAL A 54 2.37 2.17 18.01
N SER A 55 1.54 3.01 17.39
CA SER A 55 1.02 4.20 18.05
C SER A 55 -0.24 3.93 18.87
N CYS A 56 -1.07 2.95 18.49
CA CYS A 56 -2.35 2.69 19.18
C CYS A 56 -2.65 1.21 19.47
N GLY A 57 -1.81 0.28 19.04
CA GLY A 57 -2.00 -1.16 19.26
C GLY A 57 -3.06 -1.82 18.37
N HIS A 58 -3.72 -1.07 17.48
CA HIS A 58 -4.74 -1.61 16.58
C HIS A 58 -4.14 -2.64 15.61
N PHE A 59 -4.83 -3.76 15.41
CA PHE A 59 -4.43 -4.81 14.46
C PHE A 59 -4.69 -4.36 13.01
N VAL A 60 -3.72 -4.56 12.12
CA VAL A 60 -3.77 -4.01 10.74
C VAL A 60 -3.38 -5.01 9.64
N ALA A 61 -2.94 -6.22 9.98
CA ALA A 61 -2.59 -7.25 9.01
C ALA A 61 -3.73 -8.26 8.87
N GLU A 62 -4.18 -8.57 7.65
CA GLU A 62 -5.23 -9.58 7.39
C GLU A 62 -4.76 -10.57 6.33
#